data_AF-A0A8A7KCV1-F1
#
_entry.id   AF-A0A8A7KCV1-F1
#
_cell.length_a   1.000
_cell.length_b   1.000
_cell.length_c   1.000
_cell.angle_alpha   90.00
_cell.angle_beta   90.00
_cell.angle_gamma   90.00
#
_symmetry.space_group_name_H-M   'P 1'
#
loop_
_entity.id
_entity.type
_entity.pdbx_description
1 polymer ?
#
loop_
_entity_poly.entity_id
_entity_poly.type
_entity_poly.pdbx_seq_one_letter_code
_entity_poly.pdbx_strand_id
1 'polypeptide(L)'
;MLAFRFIKGGKPTIYKGGVNLKKTIEKIDLYFTELINLIISLLFIAMFIVIIIGVWKRYVINNPWFGAEEAARYLMVYLVFIGICSAYNKNRHPSLTFVINRFSPTFRRVWFIIIDLIIFVLLIYMFKYGMEKTVMAVYSKTPALRLPFNWIFISIPIGSVLMMIQLVLKYLKVVFIKEKD
;
A
#
# COMPACT_ATOMS: atom_id res chain seq x y z
N MET A 1 14.56 6.92 0.08
CA MET A 1 15.65 7.66 -0.60
C MET A 1 17.04 7.46 0.03
N LEU A 2 17.18 7.20 1.34
CA LEU A 2 18.48 6.99 1.99
C LEU A 2 19.11 5.59 1.82
N ALA A 3 18.33 4.57 1.47
CA ALA A 3 18.85 3.21 1.23
C ALA A 3 19.69 3.07 -0.06
N PHE A 4 19.60 4.04 -0.98
CA PHE A 4 20.35 4.05 -2.24
C PHE A 4 21.78 4.58 -2.11
N ARG A 5 22.11 5.26 -1.01
CA ARG A 5 23.40 5.97 -0.86
C ARG A 5 24.58 5.09 -0.44
N PHE A 6 24.35 3.84 -0.02
CA PHE A 6 25.39 2.95 0.48
C PHE A 6 25.86 1.86 -0.49
N ILE A 7 25.30 1.80 -1.71
CA ILE A 7 25.71 0.86 -2.77
C ILE A 7 26.52 1.62 -3.83
N LYS A 8 27.51 2.42 -3.40
CA LYS A 8 28.45 3.10 -4.31
C LYS A 8 29.87 2.67 -3.96
N GLY A 9 30.31 1.57 -4.58
CA GLY A 9 31.69 1.09 -4.54
C GLY A 9 32.21 0.54 -5.87
N GLY A 10 31.41 0.55 -6.94
CA GLY A 10 31.80 0.08 -8.28
C GLY A 10 31.38 1.07 -9.35
N LYS A 11 32.23 1.28 -10.37
CA LYS A 11 31.97 2.21 -11.48
C LYS A 11 30.75 1.70 -12.29
N PRO A 12 29.78 2.55 -12.66
CA PRO A 12 28.65 2.13 -13.48
C PRO A 12 29.08 1.95 -14.94
N THR A 13 29.12 0.71 -15.43
CA THR A 13 29.38 0.37 -16.83
C THR A 13 28.06 0.30 -17.60
N ILE A 14 27.72 1.39 -18.29
CA ILE A 14 26.42 1.61 -18.94
C ILE A 14 26.20 0.69 -20.16
N TYR A 15 25.33 -0.32 -20.04
CA TYR A 15 24.78 -1.04 -21.19
C TYR A 15 23.69 -0.22 -21.92
N LYS A 16 23.91 0.17 -23.18
CA LYS A 16 22.96 0.97 -24.01
C LYS A 16 21.56 0.34 -24.18
N GLY A 17 21.42 -1.00 -24.10
CA GLY A 17 20.12 -1.70 -24.11
C GLY A 17 19.39 -1.75 -22.75
N GLY A 18 20.13 -1.67 -21.64
CA GLY A 18 19.56 -1.64 -20.27
C GLY A 18 19.04 -0.28 -19.85
N VAL A 19 19.48 0.81 -20.50
CA VAL A 19 19.06 2.19 -20.21
C VAL A 19 17.57 2.41 -20.44
N ASN A 20 16.99 1.83 -21.51
CA ASN A 20 15.57 1.99 -21.81
C ASN A 20 14.69 1.18 -20.87
N LEU A 21 15.04 -0.07 -20.58
CA LEU A 21 14.28 -0.92 -19.66
C LEU A 21 14.23 -0.34 -18.24
N LYS A 22 15.36 0.18 -17.76
CA LYS A 22 15.44 0.87 -16.46
C LYS A 22 14.50 2.08 -16.40
N LYS A 23 14.56 2.96 -17.40
CA LYS A 23 13.69 4.15 -17.49
C LYS A 23 12.22 3.74 -17.54
N THR A 24 11.87 2.64 -18.20
CA THR A 24 10.50 2.11 -18.26
C THR A 24 10.02 1.63 -16.90
N ILE A 25 10.81 0.83 -16.16
CA ILE A 25 10.44 0.33 -14.83
C ILE A 25 10.30 1.49 -13.82
N GLU A 26 11.20 2.47 -13.88
CA GLU A 26 11.11 3.67 -13.05
C GLU A 26 9.85 4.49 -13.35
N LYS A 27 9.53 4.70 -14.63
CA LYS A 27 8.27 5.34 -15.04
C LYS A 27 7.05 4.57 -14.54
N ILE A 28 7.01 3.25 -14.69
CA ILE A 28 5.88 2.41 -14.25
C ILE A 28 5.65 2.57 -12.75
N ASP A 29 6.69 2.46 -11.93
CA ASP A 29 6.56 2.60 -10.48
C ASP A 29 6.13 4.02 -10.06
N LEU A 30 6.63 5.05 -10.75
CA LEU A 30 6.20 6.44 -10.51
C LEU A 30 4.71 6.61 -10.83
N TYR A 31 4.27 6.22 -12.03
CA TYR A 31 2.85 6.32 -12.40
C TYR A 31 1.95 5.51 -11.47
N PHE A 32 2.37 4.30 -11.08
CA PHE A 32 1.64 3.47 -10.15
C PHE A 32 1.50 4.13 -8.76
N THR A 33 2.59 4.71 -8.25
CA THR A 33 2.58 5.41 -6.97
C THR A 33 1.74 6.68 -7.00
N GLU A 34 1.83 7.47 -8.07
CA GLU A 34 1.01 8.67 -8.24
C GLU A 34 -0.47 8.33 -8.35
N LEU A 35 -0.82 7.26 -9.08
CA LEU A 35 -2.20 6.77 -9.15
C LEU A 35 -2.74 6.37 -7.78
N ILE A 36 -1.94 5.63 -7.00
CA ILE A 36 -2.31 5.24 -5.62
C ILE A 36 -2.47 6.46 -4.73
N ASN A 37 -1.56 7.44 -4.81
CA ASN A 37 -1.64 8.66 -4.02
C ASN A 37 -2.90 9.47 -4.39
N LEU A 38 -3.26 9.54 -5.66
CA LEU A 38 -4.49 10.18 -6.13
C LEU A 38 -5.71 9.50 -5.53
N ILE A 39 -5.79 8.17 -5.59
CA ILE A 39 -6.90 7.38 -5.02
C ILE A 39 -7.01 7.62 -3.50
N ILE A 40 -5.90 7.57 -2.78
CA ILE A 40 -5.85 7.85 -1.33
C ILE A 40 -6.37 9.27 -1.04
N SER A 41 -5.94 10.25 -1.83
CA SER A 41 -6.32 11.64 -1.65
C SER A 41 -7.83 11.84 -1.87
N LEU A 42 -8.39 11.21 -2.91
CA LEU A 42 -9.82 11.23 -3.19
C LEU A 42 -10.63 10.55 -2.07
N LEU A 43 -10.19 9.38 -1.59
CA LEU A 43 -10.85 8.68 -0.48
C LEU A 43 -10.82 9.51 0.81
N PHE A 44 -9.71 10.19 1.08
CA PHE A 44 -9.55 11.05 2.24
C PHE A 44 -10.48 12.27 2.17
N ILE A 45 -10.54 12.94 1.02
CA ILE A 45 -11.45 14.05 0.78
C ILE A 45 -12.90 13.59 0.91
N ALA A 46 -13.26 12.45 0.34
CA ALA A 46 -14.61 11.89 0.46
C ALA A 46 -14.97 11.61 1.93
N MET A 47 -14.06 11.00 2.69
CA MET A 47 -14.26 10.73 4.11
C MET A 47 -14.44 12.02 4.91
N PHE A 48 -13.62 13.03 4.63
CA PHE A 48 -13.68 14.33 5.27
C PHE A 48 -15.02 15.04 5.00
N ILE A 49 -15.49 15.01 3.75
CA ILE A 49 -16.80 15.56 3.36
C ILE A 49 -17.94 14.83 4.08
N VAL A 50 -17.90 13.50 4.15
CA VAL A 50 -18.92 12.70 4.86
C VAL A 50 -19.01 13.11 6.33
N ILE A 51 -17.86 13.28 7.00
CA ILE A 51 -17.81 13.68 8.40
C ILE A 51 -18.34 15.12 8.57
N ILE A 52 -17.91 16.07 7.73
CA ILE A 52 -18.40 17.45 7.79
C ILE A 52 -19.91 17.50 7.61
N ILE A 53 -20.45 16.81 6.60
CA ILE A 53 -21.90 16.77 6.36
C ILE A 53 -22.62 16.14 7.55
N GLY A 54 -22.08 15.06 8.12
CA GLY A 54 -22.64 14.41 9.30
C GLY A 54 -22.70 15.33 10.52
N VAL A 55 -21.61 16.06 10.79
CA VAL A 55 -21.51 17.05 11.87
C VAL A 55 -22.46 18.22 11.60
N TRP A 56 -22.43 18.80 10.40
CA TRP A 56 -23.28 19.93 10.04
C TRP A 56 -24.78 19.58 10.15
N LYS A 57 -25.19 18.41 9.65
CA LYS A 57 -26.57 17.94 9.79
C LYS A 57 -26.99 17.73 11.24
N ARG A 58 -26.07 17.24 12.09
CA ARG A 58 -26.34 17.01 13.52
C ARG A 58 -26.54 18.31 14.28
N TYR A 59 -25.71 19.32 14.04
CA TYR A 59 -25.71 20.54 14.85
C TYR A 59 -26.52 21.70 14.24
N VAL A 60 -26.70 21.74 12.92
CA VAL A 60 -27.39 22.86 12.24
C VAL A 60 -28.82 22.48 11.86
N ILE A 61 -29.03 21.27 11.31
CA ILE A 61 -30.35 20.83 10.86
C ILE A 61 -31.11 20.05 11.96
N ASN A 62 -30.45 19.70 13.07
CA ASN A 62 -31.01 18.82 14.12
C ASN A 62 -31.54 17.48 13.56
N ASN A 63 -31.00 17.01 12.43
CA ASN A 63 -31.34 15.74 11.81
C ASN A 63 -30.07 14.95 11.52
N PRO A 64 -29.55 14.17 12.49
CA PRO A 64 -28.27 13.49 12.34
C PRO A 64 -28.32 12.45 11.22
N TRP A 65 -27.29 12.46 10.37
CA TRP A 65 -27.19 11.46 9.32
C TRP A 65 -26.76 10.11 9.91
N PHE A 66 -27.73 9.20 10.06
CA PHE A 66 -27.56 7.88 10.68
C PHE A 66 -26.41 7.04 10.09
N GLY A 67 -26.12 7.18 8.79
CA GLY A 67 -25.08 6.41 8.09
C GLY A 67 -23.70 7.10 7.99
N ALA A 68 -23.53 8.32 8.51
CA ALA A 68 -22.28 9.08 8.32
C ALA A 68 -21.06 8.41 8.97
N GLU A 69 -21.22 7.94 10.20
CA GLU A 69 -20.15 7.26 10.95
C GLU A 69 -19.76 5.92 10.29
N GLU A 70 -20.75 5.22 9.74
CA GLU A 70 -20.56 3.95 9.04
C GLU A 70 -19.84 4.16 7.69
N ALA A 71 -20.27 5.15 6.90
CA ALA A 71 -19.63 5.50 5.63
C ALA A 71 -18.17 5.96 5.83
N ALA A 72 -17.91 6.79 6.84
CA ALA A 72 -16.56 7.24 7.16
C ALA A 72 -15.64 6.06 7.54
N ARG A 73 -16.15 5.10 8.33
CA ARG A 73 -15.42 3.88 8.69
C ARG A 73 -15.06 3.06 7.46
N TYR A 74 -15.95 2.94 6.48
CA TYR A 74 -15.68 2.16 5.28
C TYR A 74 -14.63 2.83 4.38
N LEU A 75 -14.73 4.16 4.20
CA LEU A 75 -13.70 4.92 3.50
C LEU A 75 -12.34 4.82 4.21
N MET A 76 -12.33 4.84 5.54
CA MET A 76 -11.11 4.63 6.34
C MET A 76 -10.49 3.25 6.10
N VAL A 77 -11.31 2.19 6.02
CA VAL A 77 -10.80 0.84 5.72
C VAL A 77 -10.10 0.80 4.37
N TYR A 78 -10.69 1.37 3.32
CA TYR A 78 -10.04 1.51 2.01
C TYR A 78 -8.75 2.34 2.07
N LEU A 79 -8.76 3.45 2.80
CA LEU A 79 -7.58 4.30 3.01
C LEU A 79 -6.43 3.53 3.66
N VAL A 80 -6.71 2.69 4.66
CA VAL A 80 -5.67 1.91 5.33
C VAL A 80 -5.07 0.89 4.37
N PHE A 81 -5.91 0.09 3.70
CA PHE A 81 -5.44 -0.98 2.82
C PHE A 81 -4.68 -0.48 1.59
N ILE A 82 -5.16 0.59 0.95
CA ILE A 82 -4.48 1.21 -0.19
C ILE A 82 -3.28 2.06 0.30
N GLY A 83 -3.43 2.72 1.44
CA GLY A 83 -2.42 3.59 2.05
C GLY A 83 -1.13 2.86 2.43
N ILE A 84 -1.22 1.60 2.87
CA ILE A 84 -0.05 0.76 3.16
C ILE A 84 0.88 0.67 1.95
N CYS A 85 0.33 0.59 0.73
CA CYS A 85 1.12 0.51 -0.50
C CYS A 85 1.97 1.79 -0.72
N SER A 86 1.38 2.97 -0.54
CA SER A 86 2.10 4.26 -0.62
C SER A 86 3.12 4.42 0.51
N ALA A 87 2.76 4.00 1.73
CA ALA A 87 3.65 4.05 2.90
C ALA A 87 4.88 3.14 2.73
N TYR A 88 4.71 1.99 2.11
CA TYR A 88 5.79 1.05 1.81
C TYR A 88 6.81 1.65 0.83
N ASN A 89 6.36 2.32 -0.24
CA ASN A 89 7.29 2.97 -1.17
C ASN A 89 8.13 4.08 -0.49
N LYS A 90 7.52 4.81 0.46
CA LYS A 90 8.23 5.82 1.27
C LYS A 90 9.21 5.20 2.30
N ASN A 91 9.41 3.88 2.29
CA ASN A 91 10.33 3.14 3.18
C ASN A 91 10.11 3.48 4.65
N ARG A 92 8.85 3.60 5.07
CA ARG A 92 8.47 3.90 6.46
C ARG A 92 8.60 2.69 7.41
N HIS A 93 9.58 1.81 7.19
CA HIS A 93 10.10 0.87 8.20
C HIS A 93 11.42 1.38 8.84
N PRO A 94 11.53 2.65 9.31
CA PRO A 94 12.78 3.17 9.87
C PRO A 94 13.13 2.48 11.19
N SER A 95 12.15 2.01 11.97
CA SER A 95 12.39 1.42 13.30
C SER A 95 13.26 0.17 13.23
N LEU A 96 13.04 -0.70 12.24
CA LEU A 96 13.87 -1.91 12.08
C LEU A 96 15.24 -1.59 11.46
N THR A 97 15.34 -0.48 10.75
CA THR A 97 16.59 -0.04 10.11
C THR A 97 17.63 0.33 11.18
N PHE A 98 17.25 0.92 12.31
CA PHE A 98 18.18 1.25 13.40
C PHE A 98 18.86 0.03 14.02
N VAL A 99 18.09 -1.04 14.29
CA VAL A 99 18.62 -2.28 14.88
C VAL A 99 19.48 -3.03 13.87
N ILE A 100 19.02 -3.13 12.61
CA ILE A 100 19.73 -3.86 11.56
C ILE A 100 21.00 -3.13 11.09
N ASN A 101 21.08 -1.79 11.23
CA ASN A 101 22.27 -1.01 10.89
C ASN A 101 23.50 -1.34 11.76
N ARG A 102 23.33 -2.04 12.89
CA ARG A 102 24.44 -2.46 13.75
C ARG A 102 25.15 -3.74 13.28
N PHE A 103 24.58 -4.44 12.29
CA PHE A 103 25.12 -5.68 11.74
C PHE A 103 25.88 -5.48 10.43
N SER A 104 26.64 -6.51 10.02
CA SER A 104 27.39 -6.51 8.76
C SER A 104 26.47 -6.33 7.53
N PRO A 105 26.98 -5.72 6.43
CA PRO A 105 26.17 -5.40 5.25
C PRO A 105 25.51 -6.65 4.61
N THR A 106 26.17 -7.81 4.70
CA THR A 106 25.64 -9.09 4.19
C THR A 106 24.44 -9.56 5.01
N PHE A 107 24.53 -9.51 6.34
CA PHE A 107 23.43 -9.89 7.23
C PHE A 107 22.23 -8.99 6.99
N ARG A 108 22.45 -7.68 6.91
CA ARG A 108 21.40 -6.69 6.61
C ARG A 108 20.63 -7.01 5.32
N ARG A 109 21.31 -7.39 4.25
CA ARG A 109 20.66 -7.75 2.98
C ARG A 109 19.78 -9.00 3.13
N VAL A 110 20.29 -10.05 3.78
CA VAL A 110 19.53 -11.28 4.02
C VAL A 110 18.29 -11.00 4.86
N TRP A 111 18.40 -10.20 5.91
CA TRP A 111 17.24 -9.83 6.74
C TRP A 111 16.15 -9.12 5.97
N PHE A 112 16.48 -8.14 5.11
CA PHE A 112 15.47 -7.46 4.31
C PHE A 112 14.75 -8.41 3.35
N ILE A 113 15.46 -9.39 2.78
CA ILE A 113 14.86 -10.40 1.92
C ILE A 113 13.90 -11.29 2.72
N ILE A 114 14.30 -11.73 3.91
CA ILE A 114 13.45 -12.55 4.81
C ILE A 114 12.18 -11.77 5.18
N ILE A 115 12.30 -10.51 5.58
CA ILE A 115 11.16 -9.68 5.96
C ILE A 115 10.20 -9.49 4.78
N ASP A 116 10.73 -9.15 3.61
CA ASP A 116 9.90 -9.00 2.41
C ASP A 116 9.23 -10.32 2.01
N LEU A 117 9.89 -11.46 2.18
CA LEU A 117 9.30 -12.79 1.94
C LEU A 117 8.15 -13.07 2.92
N ILE A 118 8.34 -12.77 4.22
CA ILE A 118 7.30 -12.90 5.24
C ILE A 118 6.11 -12.00 4.90
N ILE A 119 6.36 -10.75 4.50
CA ILE A 119 5.33 -9.81 4.06
C ILE A 119 4.59 -10.40 2.85
N PHE A 120 5.30 -10.94 1.86
CA PHE A 120 4.69 -11.52 0.67
C PHE A 120 3.77 -12.71 0.99
N VAL A 121 4.22 -13.63 1.86
CA VAL A 121 3.40 -14.76 2.32
C VAL A 121 2.17 -14.27 3.08
N LEU A 122 2.33 -13.27 3.95
CA LEU A 122 1.21 -12.66 4.68
C LEU A 122 0.20 -12.04 3.71
N LEU A 123 0.65 -11.35 2.66
CA LEU A 123 -0.24 -10.76 1.66
C LEU A 123 -1.03 -11.83 0.90
N ILE A 124 -0.43 -12.98 0.60
CA ILE A 124 -1.15 -14.11 -0.04
C ILE A 124 -2.23 -14.64 0.89
N TYR A 125 -1.91 -14.81 2.16
CA TYR A 125 -2.88 -15.22 3.17
C TYR A 125 -4.03 -14.21 3.30
N MET A 126 -3.71 -12.92 3.41
CA MET A 126 -4.70 -11.84 3.49
C MET A 126 -5.58 -11.77 2.25
N PHE A 127 -5.02 -11.99 1.06
CA PHE A 127 -5.80 -12.04 -0.18
C PHE A 127 -6.81 -13.18 -0.15
N LYS A 128 -6.39 -14.41 0.19
CA LYS A 128 -7.29 -15.57 0.27
C LYS A 128 -8.38 -15.37 1.32
N TYR A 129 -7.98 -14.98 2.53
CA TYR A 129 -8.92 -14.72 3.63
C TYR A 129 -9.90 -13.60 3.28
N GLY A 130 -9.40 -12.51 2.70
CA GLY A 130 -10.22 -11.39 2.24
C GLY A 130 -11.25 -11.82 1.19
N MET A 131 -10.83 -12.60 0.19
CA MET A 131 -11.72 -13.12 -0.86
C MET A 131 -12.81 -14.02 -0.28
N GLU A 132 -12.45 -14.95 0.61
CA GLU A 132 -13.41 -15.83 1.27
C GLU A 132 -14.46 -15.02 2.06
N LYS A 133 -14.01 -14.03 2.84
CA LYS A 133 -14.91 -13.15 3.60
C LYS A 133 -15.78 -12.28 2.69
N THR A 134 -15.26 -11.77 1.58
CA THR A 134 -16.03 -11.02 0.60
C THR A 134 -17.19 -11.85 0.04
N VAL A 135 -16.96 -13.12 -0.29
CA VAL A 135 -18.01 -14.03 -0.81
C VAL A 135 -19.03 -14.38 0.27
N MET A 136 -18.58 -14.71 1.48
CA MET A 136 -19.49 -15.03 2.60
C MET A 136 -20.36 -13.84 3.02
N ALA A 137 -19.83 -12.62 2.89
CA ALA A 137 -20.50 -11.40 3.35
C ALA A 137 -21.56 -10.85 2.38
N VAL A 138 -21.81 -11.49 1.23
CA VAL A 138 -22.77 -11.00 0.22
C VAL A 138 -24.20 -10.89 0.76
N TYR A 139 -24.59 -11.80 1.64
CA TYR A 139 -25.95 -11.83 2.20
C TYR A 139 -26.12 -11.00 3.48
N SER A 140 -25.01 -10.53 4.07
CA SER A 140 -25.03 -9.74 5.30
C SER A 140 -25.04 -8.25 4.97
N LYS A 141 -25.96 -7.50 5.57
CA LYS A 141 -26.11 -6.05 5.36
C LYS A 141 -25.69 -5.24 6.57
N THR A 142 -25.20 -4.04 6.31
CA THR A 142 -24.76 -3.10 7.33
C THR A 142 -25.96 -2.47 8.05
N PRO A 143 -25.87 -2.20 9.36
CA PRO A 143 -27.00 -1.76 10.16
C PRO A 143 -27.58 -0.40 9.74
N ALA A 144 -26.73 0.56 9.33
CA ALA A 144 -27.20 1.91 9.02
C ALA A 144 -27.49 2.11 7.53
N LEU A 145 -26.50 1.83 6.68
CA LEU A 145 -26.59 2.06 5.23
C LEU A 145 -27.26 0.91 4.48
N ARG A 146 -27.49 -0.24 5.13
CA ARG A 146 -28.03 -1.46 4.51
C ARG A 146 -27.24 -1.91 3.28
N LEU A 147 -25.96 -1.55 3.21
CA LEU A 147 -25.04 -1.98 2.17
C LEU A 147 -24.60 -3.41 2.46
N PRO A 148 -24.31 -4.24 1.45
CA PRO A 148 -23.76 -5.56 1.71
C PRO A 148 -22.30 -5.45 2.18
N PHE A 149 -21.92 -6.27 3.17
CA PHE A 149 -20.59 -6.21 3.79
C PHE A 149 -19.45 -6.59 2.83
N ASN A 150 -19.77 -7.26 1.72
CA ASN A 150 -18.82 -7.62 0.66
C ASN A 150 -18.01 -6.41 0.15
N TRP A 151 -18.63 -5.23 0.03
CA TRP A 151 -17.98 -3.98 -0.38
C TRP A 151 -16.91 -3.50 0.61
N ILE A 152 -17.00 -3.91 1.87
CA ILE A 152 -16.00 -3.54 2.87
C ILE A 152 -14.88 -4.57 2.81
N PHE A 153 -15.20 -5.87 2.80
CA PHE A 153 -14.19 -6.92 2.81
C PHE A 153 -13.33 -6.95 1.54
N ILE A 154 -13.85 -6.52 0.39
CA ILE A 154 -13.09 -6.46 -0.86
C ILE A 154 -11.91 -5.49 -0.81
N SER A 155 -11.89 -4.55 0.15
CA SER A 155 -10.72 -3.69 0.37
C SER A 155 -9.47 -4.49 0.72
N ILE A 156 -9.62 -5.65 1.38
CA ILE A 156 -8.51 -6.50 1.84
C ILE A 156 -7.79 -7.13 0.63
N PRO A 157 -8.48 -7.86 -0.29
CA PRO A 157 -7.87 -8.33 -1.52
C PRO A 157 -7.26 -7.21 -2.35
N ILE A 158 -7.97 -6.08 -2.51
CA ILE A 158 -7.49 -4.94 -3.31
C ILE A 158 -6.17 -4.40 -2.75
N GLY A 159 -6.10 -4.09 -1.45
CA GLY A 159 -4.87 -3.62 -0.82
C GLY A 159 -3.74 -4.65 -0.90
N SER A 160 -4.07 -5.93 -0.74
CA SER A 160 -3.10 -7.03 -0.80
C SER A 160 -2.47 -7.13 -2.19
N VAL A 161 -3.27 -7.07 -3.25
CA VAL A 161 -2.79 -7.11 -4.65
C VAL A 161 -1.94 -5.88 -4.97
N LEU A 162 -2.38 -4.68 -4.61
CA LEU A 162 -1.61 -3.46 -4.85
C LEU A 162 -0.23 -3.51 -4.18
N MET A 163 -0.19 -3.99 -2.93
CA MET A 163 1.06 -4.15 -2.18
C MET A 163 1.97 -5.23 -2.80
N MET A 164 1.41 -6.34 -3.28
CA MET A 164 2.19 -7.35 -4.01
C MET A 164 2.82 -6.78 -5.28
N ILE A 165 2.07 -6.00 -6.06
CA ILE A 165 2.58 -5.32 -7.26
C ILE A 165 3.75 -4.40 -6.89
N GLN A 166 3.61 -3.60 -5.82
CA GLN A 166 4.68 -2.72 -5.34
C GLN A 166 5.93 -3.49 -4.91
N LEU A 167 5.75 -4.64 -4.25
CA LEU A 167 6.85 -5.51 -3.84
C LEU A 167 7.57 -6.07 -5.07
N VAL A 168 6.83 -6.55 -6.08
CA VAL A 168 7.42 -7.02 -7.35
C VAL A 168 8.17 -5.90 -8.06
N LEU A 169 7.61 -4.69 -8.17
CA LEU A 169 8.27 -3.53 -8.78
C LEU A 169 9.56 -3.16 -8.04
N LYS A 170 9.58 -3.22 -6.70
CA LYS A 170 10.77 -3.03 -5.88
C LYS A 170 11.86 -4.05 -6.22
N TYR A 171 11.51 -5.34 -6.32
CA TYR A 171 12.49 -6.38 -6.65
C TYR A 171 12.98 -6.32 -8.09
N LEU A 172 12.11 -6.01 -9.05
CA LEU A 172 12.53 -5.77 -10.44
C LEU A 172 13.57 -4.64 -10.50
N LYS A 173 13.33 -3.53 -9.79
CA LYS A 173 14.35 -2.48 -9.68
C LYS A 173 15.65 -3.01 -9.09
N VAL A 174 15.62 -3.77 -8.00
CA VAL A 174 16.85 -4.30 -7.38
C VAL A 174 17.62 -5.22 -8.32
N VAL A 175 16.93 -6.14 -9.00
CA VAL A 175 17.55 -7.10 -9.94
C VAL A 175 18.18 -6.38 -11.13
N PHE A 176 17.48 -5.40 -11.72
CA PHE A 176 17.99 -4.65 -12.87
C PHE A 176 18.97 -3.51 -12.50
N ILE A 177 19.05 -3.12 -11.22
CA ILE A 177 19.99 -2.11 -10.70
C ILE A 177 21.28 -2.75 -10.17
N LYS A 178 21.30 -4.07 -9.92
CA LYS A 178 22.51 -4.80 -9.59
C LYS A 178 23.32 -5.08 -10.87
N GLU A 179 23.92 -4.03 -11.42
CA GLU A 179 25.11 -4.17 -12.25
C GLU A 179 26.24 -4.65 -11.32
N LYS A 180 26.44 -5.97 -11.39
CA LYS A 180 27.69 -6.76 -11.37
C LYS A 180 28.87 -6.19 -10.56
N ASP A 181 29.37 -7.02 -9.63
CA ASP A 181 30.53 -6.80 -8.76
C ASP A 181 31.72 -6.08 -9.43
#